data_AF-A0A3L7S906-F1
#
_entry.id   AF-A0A3L7S906-F1
#
_cell.length_a   1.000
_cell.length_b   1.000
_cell.length_c   1.000
_cell.angle_alpha   90.00
_cell.angle_beta   90.00
_cell.angle_gamma   90.00
#
_symmetry.space_group_name_H-M   'P 1'
#
loop_
_entity.id
_entity.type
_entity.pdbx_description
1 polymer ?
#
loop_
_entity_poly.entity_id
_entity_poly.type
_entity_poly.pdbx_seq_one_letter_code
_entity_poly.pdbx_strand_id
1 'polypeptide(L)' 'MSKVLSFTGLIVSGLIVILFVADLAAAFPFQRESVAADAGFILGGLIVAYLSWSIMERTRK' A
#
# COMPACT_ATOMS: atom_id res chain seq x y z
N MET A 1 21.64 4.84 -0.94
CA MET A 1 20.73 4.06 -0.07
C MET A 1 19.27 4.56 -0.11
N SER A 2 18.96 5.86 -0.20
CA SER A 2 17.55 6.31 -0.10
C SER A 2 16.63 5.82 -1.23
N LYS A 3 17.13 5.72 -2.47
CA LYS A 3 16.32 5.24 -3.61
C LYS A 3 15.78 3.81 -3.43
N VAL A 4 16.59 2.90 -2.87
CA VAL A 4 16.18 1.51 -2.66
C VAL A 4 15.06 1.43 -1.63
N LEU A 5 15.19 2.16 -0.51
CA LEU A 5 14.19 2.19 0.54
C LEU A 5 12.85 2.75 0.04
N SER A 6 12.87 3.85 -0.73
CA SER A 6 11.65 4.42 -1.32
C SER A 6 11.01 3.47 -2.32
N PHE A 7 11.80 2.78 -3.14
CA PHE A 7 11.28 1.83 -4.12
C PHE A 7 10.65 0.60 -3.45
N THR A 8 11.32 0.03 -2.45
CA THR A 8 10.77 -1.07 -1.64
C THR A 8 9.48 -0.64 -0.94
N GLY A 9 9.46 0.54 -0.33
CA GLY A 9 8.26 1.09 0.31
C GLY A 9 7.09 1.22 -0.66
N LEU A 10 7.34 1.65 -1.89
CA LEU A 10 6.33 1.76 -2.93
C LEU A 10 5.78 0.39 -3.38
N ILE A 11 6.66 -0.60 -3.57
CA ILE A 11 6.25 -1.96 -3.95
C ILE A 11 5.39 -2.59 -2.85
N VAL A 12 5.89 -2.57 -1.61
CA VAL A 12 5.21 -3.21 -0.48
C VAL A 12 3.86 -2.56 -0.21
N SER A 13 3.80 -1.22 -0.20
CA SER A 13 2.52 -0.51 -0.03
C SER A 13 1.55 -0.75 -1.18
N GLY A 14 2.03 -0.81 -2.43
CA GLY A 14 1.21 -1.16 -3.58
C GLY A 14 0.59 -2.56 -3.45
N LEU A 15 1.38 -3.55 -3.05
CA LEU A 15 0.89 -4.92 -2.81
C LEU A 15 -0.16 -4.97 -1.69
N ILE A 16 0.05 -4.24 -0.59
CA ILE A 16 -0.91 -4.16 0.52
C ILE A 16 -2.23 -3.58 0.03
N VAL A 17 -2.20 -2.43 -0.66
CA VAL A 17 -3.42 -1.79 -1.17
C VAL A 17 -4.16 -2.73 -2.13
N ILE A 18 -3.45 -3.37 -3.06
CA ILE A 18 -4.07 -4.32 -3.99
C ILE A 18 -4.73 -5.48 -3.24
N LEU A 19 -4.04 -6.06 -2.26
CA LEU A 19 -4.55 -7.20 -1.50
C LEU A 19 -5.82 -6.85 -0.71
N PHE A 20 -5.81 -5.74 0.03
CA PHE A 20 -6.96 -5.36 0.85
C PHE A 20 -8.11 -4.75 0.05
N VAL A 21 -7.83 -4.13 -1.10
CA VAL A 21 -8.89 -3.77 -2.05
C VAL A 21 -9.51 -5.03 -2.65
N ALA A 22 -8.71 -6.06 -2.95
CA ALA A 22 -9.22 -7.34 -3.43
C ALA A 22 -10.04 -8.07 -2.35
N ASP A 23 -9.63 -8.05 -1.08
CA ASP A 23 -10.42 -8.57 0.04
C ASP A 23 -11.77 -7.84 0.15
N LEU A 24 -11.75 -6.51 0.11
CA LEU A 24 -12.97 -5.72 0.15
C LEU A 24 -13.87 -5.97 -1.08
N ALA A 25 -13.30 -6.18 -2.28
CA ALA A 25 -14.04 -6.31 -3.54
C ALA A 25 -14.50 -7.75 -3.86
N ALA A 26 -13.80 -8.78 -3.38
CA ALA A 26 -14.09 -10.18 -3.65
C ALA A 26 -14.45 -10.96 -2.38
N ALA A 27 -15.45 -11.84 -2.46
CA ALA A 27 -15.86 -12.70 -1.33
C ALA A 27 -15.21 -14.10 -1.33
N PHE A 28 -14.41 -14.41 -2.35
CA PHE A 28 -13.65 -15.66 -2.45
C PHE A 28 -12.38 -15.38 -3.25
N PRO A 29 -11.17 -15.73 -2.76
CA PRO A 29 -10.80 -16.54 -1.58
C PRO A 29 -10.82 -15.81 -0.22
N PHE A 30 -11.20 -14.53 -0.18
CA PHE A 30 -11.13 -13.72 1.03
C PHE A 30 -12.48 -13.65 1.76
N GLN A 31 -12.48 -13.79 3.09
CA GLN A 31 -13.70 -13.92 3.89
C GLN A 31 -14.27 -12.58 4.39
N ARG A 32 -13.64 -11.43 4.04
CA ARG A 32 -14.06 -10.10 4.50
C ARG A 32 -14.31 -10.04 6.01
N GLU A 33 -13.36 -10.59 6.78
CA GLU A 33 -13.49 -10.73 8.23
C GLU A 33 -13.73 -9.40 8.94
N SER A 34 -13.07 -8.32 8.49
CA SER A 34 -13.23 -7.00 9.09
C SER A 34 -13.02 -5.87 8.08
N VAL A 35 -14.13 -5.27 7.63
CA VAL A 35 -14.13 -4.09 6.76
C VAL A 35 -13.34 -2.92 7.36
N ALA A 36 -13.35 -2.78 8.70
CA ALA A 36 -12.59 -1.74 9.39
C ALA A 36 -11.07 -1.99 9.31
N ALA A 37 -10.64 -3.25 9.40
CA ALA A 37 -9.25 -3.61 9.22
C ALA A 37 -8.81 -3.35 7.76
N ASP A 38 -9.61 -3.77 6.78
CA ASP A 38 -9.32 -3.58 5.36
C ASP A 38 -9.17 -2.11 5.01
N ALA A 39 -10.11 -1.27 5.48
CA ALA A 39 -10.05 0.17 5.30
C ALA A 39 -8.79 0.78 5.94
N GLY A 40 -8.42 0.31 7.14
CA GLY A 40 -7.20 0.73 7.84
C GLY A 40 -5.93 0.39 7.07
N PHE A 41 -5.81 -0.83 6.55
CA PHE A 41 -4.66 -1.25 5.74
C PHE A 41 -4.59 -0.54 4.39
N ILE A 42 -5.72 -0.30 3.73
CA ILE A 42 -5.78 0.50 2.49
C ILE A 42 -5.30 1.93 2.76
N LEU A 43 -5.84 2.60 3.79
CA LEU A 43 -5.42 3.95 4.16
C LEU A 43 -3.94 4.02 4.52
N GLY A 44 -3.45 3.11 5.37
CA GLY A 44 -2.04 3.03 5.75
C GLY A 44 -1.13 2.78 4.54
N GLY A 45 -1.52 1.87 3.65
CA GLY A 45 -0.82 1.59 2.42
C GLY A 45 -0.73 2.82 1.51
N LEU A 46 -1.84 3.55 1.32
CA LEU A 46 -1.86 4.78 0.51
C LEU A 46 -0.95 5.88 1.08
N ILE A 47 -0.91 6.04 2.41
CA ILE A 47 -0.01 6.99 3.07
C ILE A 47 1.46 6.61 2.81
N VAL A 48 1.82 5.33 2.99
CA VAL A 48 3.18 4.84 2.75
C VAL A 48 3.57 4.97 1.28
N ALA A 49 2.65 4.67 0.36
CA ALA A 49 2.87 4.82 -1.08
C ALA A 49 3.14 6.29 -1.44
N TYR A 50 2.32 7.21 -0.92
CA TYR A 50 2.49 8.65 -1.14
C TYR A 50 3.82 9.17 -0.60
N LEU A 51 4.19 8.81 0.63
CA LEU A 51 5.45 9.21 1.23
C LEU A 51 6.64 8.64 0.45
N SER A 52 6.61 7.36 0.11
CA SER A 52 7.65 6.68 -0.67
C SER A 52 7.84 7.33 -2.04
N TRP A 53 6.73 7.63 -2.73
CA TRP A 53 6.75 8.36 -4.00
C TRP A 53 7.35 9.77 -3.85
N SER A 54 6.92 10.52 -2.83
CA SER A 54 7.40 11.90 -2.61
C SER A 54 8.90 11.97 -2.35
N ILE A 55 9.47 11.00 -1.62
CA ILE A 55 10.91 10.90 -1.36
C ILE A 55 11.66 10.54 -2.64
N MET A 56 11.11 9.60 -3.42
CA MET A 56 11.70 9.17 -4.70
C MET A 56 11.76 10.33 -5.70
N GLU A 57 10.68 11.10 -5.83
CA GLU A 57 10.61 12.28 -6.70
C GLU A 57 11.62 13.36 -6.27
N ARG A 58 11.75 13.62 -4.96
CA ARG A 58 12.74 14.56 -4.42
C ARG A 58 14.18 14.12 -4.66
N THR A 59 14.45 12.82 -4.64
CA THR A 59 15.81 12.25 -4.87
C THR A 59 16.14 12.11 -6.37
N ARG A 60 15.17 12.38 -7.26
CA ARG A 60 15.37 12.33 -8.72
C ARG A 60 15.96 13.62 -9.29
N LYS A 61 15.73 14.76 -8.61
CA LYS A 61 16.33 16.06 -8.91
C LYS A 61 17.79 16.10 -8.48
#